data_AF-A0A9N7Z519-F1
#
_entry.id   AF-A0A9N7Z519-F1
#
_cell.length_a   1.000
_cell.length_b   1.000
_cell.length_c   1.000
_cell.angle_alpha   90.00
_cell.angle_beta   90.00
_cell.angle_gamma   90.00
#
_symmetry.space_group_name_H-M   'P 1'
#
loop_
_entity.id
_entity.type
_entity.pdbx_description
1 polymer ?
#
loop_
_entity_poly.entity_id
_entity_poly.type
_entity_poly.pdbx_seq_one_letter_code
_entity_poly.pdbx_strand_id
1 'polypeptide(L)'
;MVTLLVLKTFSLLIGSQQSHDSTTSVLSVQQRQQLDEVVYSSRFAAALFFAPDVVFSFPWAARYVPDNSCIRYMAVDNRKRNTDAPGRGPSLVVHTSVPFGLEHLERDKEDVQPIILLELRKLLPDLPQPISIKCQKWRYSQVLTSVLRCPGHMTILDQPPLICGGDAFSHSNFDGCVESALSVVRVLTTSLTPTADVSLND
;
A
#
# COMPACT_ATOMS: atom_id res chain seq x y z
N MET A 1 11.04 -14.98 10.71
CA MET A 1 11.75 -14.12 9.74
C MET A 1 10.68 -13.32 9.00
N VAL A 2 10.47 -12.06 9.38
CA VAL A 2 9.41 -11.22 8.82
C VAL A 2 9.93 -10.59 7.54
N THR A 3 9.53 -11.13 6.39
CA THR A 3 9.64 -10.40 5.13
C THR A 3 8.70 -9.21 5.24
N LEU A 4 9.28 -8.02 5.40
CA LEU A 4 8.56 -6.75 5.32
C LEU A 4 8.12 -6.54 3.87
N LEU A 5 7.08 -7.29 3.44
CA LEU A 5 6.23 -6.87 2.35
C LEU A 5 5.66 -5.54 2.81
N VAL A 6 5.95 -4.45 2.09
CA VAL A 6 5.52 -3.08 2.41
C VAL A 6 4.11 -3.11 3.01
N LEU A 7 4.03 -2.96 4.34
CA LEU A 7 2.79 -2.91 5.10
C LEU A 7 2.18 -1.53 4.86
N LYS A 8 1.38 -1.44 3.79
CA LYS A 8 0.36 -0.42 3.53
C LYS A 8 -0.75 -1.15 2.78
N THR A 9 -1.99 -1.24 3.26
CA THR A 9 -2.76 -0.28 4.03
C THR A 9 -3.76 -1.07 4.88
N PHE A 10 -3.92 -0.75 6.18
CA PHE A 10 -5.19 -1.02 6.85
C PHE A 10 -6.19 0.01 6.31
N SER A 11 -6.71 -0.22 5.11
CA SER A 11 -7.96 0.41 4.70
C SER A 11 -9.05 -0.41 5.34
N LEU A 12 -9.86 0.27 6.15
CA LEU A 12 -11.11 -0.24 6.67
C LEU A 12 -11.90 -0.98 5.58
N LEU A 13 -12.54 -2.08 5.98
CA LEU A 13 -13.49 -2.87 5.18
C LEU A 13 -14.44 -1.95 4.38
N ILE A 14 -14.13 -1.68 3.13
CA ILE A 14 -15.17 -1.47 2.11
C ILE A 14 -15.24 -2.82 1.41
N GLY A 15 -16.29 -3.57 1.78
CA GLY A 15 -16.51 -4.94 1.34
C GLY A 15 -16.38 -5.08 -0.17
N SER A 16 -15.39 -5.87 -0.60
CA SER A 16 -15.34 -6.48 -1.93
C SER A 16 -15.73 -7.96 -1.86
N GLN A 17 -16.65 -8.31 -0.96
CA GLN A 17 -17.38 -9.55 -1.02
C GLN A 17 -18.88 -9.26 -0.92
N GLN A 18 -19.63 -9.93 -1.78
CA GLN A 18 -21.08 -10.00 -1.76
C GLN A 18 -21.57 -10.49 -0.40
N SER A 19 -21.75 -9.57 0.53
CA SER A 19 -22.67 -9.68 1.65
C SER A 19 -23.30 -8.30 1.81
N HIS A 20 -24.54 -8.20 1.37
CA HIS A 20 -25.37 -7.01 1.47
C HIS A 20 -25.37 -6.43 2.90
N ASP A 21 -25.14 -5.12 2.98
CA ASP A 21 -25.95 -4.21 3.81
C ASP A 21 -25.71 -4.14 5.33
N SER A 22 -24.63 -3.49 5.79
CA SER A 22 -24.56 -3.05 7.21
C SER A 22 -23.76 -1.77 7.48
N THR A 23 -22.68 -1.47 6.72
CA THR A 23 -21.89 -0.22 6.93
C THR A 23 -22.34 0.93 6.04
N THR A 24 -22.93 0.64 4.88
CA THR A 24 -23.42 1.67 3.95
C THR A 24 -24.63 2.43 4.47
N SER A 25 -25.44 1.84 5.34
CA SER A 25 -26.62 2.50 5.94
C SER A 25 -26.25 3.51 7.04
N VAL A 26 -25.02 3.47 7.54
CA VAL A 26 -24.57 4.27 8.71
C VAL A 26 -23.89 5.58 8.29
N LEU A 27 -23.32 5.63 7.09
CA LEU A 27 -22.67 6.83 6.57
C LEU A 27 -23.71 7.92 6.22
N SER A 28 -23.45 9.15 6.63
CA SER A 28 -24.18 10.29 6.10
C SER A 28 -23.91 10.47 4.61
N VAL A 29 -24.82 11.13 3.89
CA VAL A 29 -24.65 11.44 2.46
C VAL A 29 -23.34 12.19 2.22
N GLN A 30 -22.99 13.13 3.10
CA GLN A 30 -21.76 13.90 2.98
C GLN A 30 -20.51 13.03 3.18
N GLN A 31 -20.49 12.15 4.19
CA GLN A 31 -19.36 11.25 4.43
C GLN A 31 -19.16 10.29 3.24
N ARG A 32 -20.26 9.78 2.68
CA ARG A 32 -20.22 8.96 1.47
C ARG A 32 -19.60 9.71 0.30
N GLN A 33 -20.08 10.92 0.01
CA GLN A 33 -19.52 11.75 -1.07
C GLN A 33 -18.03 12.01 -0.88
N GLN A 34 -17.60 12.31 0.35
CA GLN A 34 -16.19 12.50 0.69
C GLN A 34 -15.34 11.25 0.47
N LEU A 35 -15.87 10.06 0.76
CA LEU A 35 -15.19 8.79 0.55
C LEU A 35 -15.16 8.39 -0.94
N ASP A 36 -16.22 8.69 -1.69
CA ASP A 36 -16.32 8.43 -3.13
C ASP A 36 -15.32 9.28 -3.94
N GLU A 37 -14.91 10.44 -3.40
CA GLU A 37 -13.85 11.29 -3.98
C GLU A 37 -12.43 10.75 -3.76
N VAL A 38 -12.25 9.74 -2.90
CA VAL A 38 -10.92 9.17 -2.63
C VAL A 38 -10.46 8.34 -3.82
N VAL A 39 -9.34 8.75 -4.41
CA VAL A 39 -8.75 8.06 -5.56
C VAL A 39 -7.46 7.39 -5.15
N TYR A 40 -7.31 6.13 -5.53
CA TYR A 40 -6.08 5.36 -5.36
C TYR A 40 -5.45 5.04 -6.72
N SER A 41 -4.12 5.09 -6.77
CA SER A 41 -3.34 4.52 -7.87
C SER A 41 -3.25 3.00 -7.75
N SER A 42 -2.99 2.33 -8.87
CA SER A 42 -2.76 0.88 -8.91
C SER A 42 -1.38 0.55 -9.45
N ARG A 43 -0.77 -0.52 -8.94
CA ARG A 43 0.55 -1.00 -9.37
C ARG A 43 0.64 -2.52 -9.26
N PHE A 44 1.54 -3.09 -10.05
CA PHE A 44 2.02 -4.46 -9.85
C PHE A 44 3.44 -4.41 -9.27
N ALA A 45 3.77 -5.43 -8.49
CA ALA A 45 5.13 -5.71 -8.05
C ALA A 45 5.50 -7.13 -8.40
N ALA A 46 6.72 -7.34 -8.89
CA ALA A 46 7.31 -8.65 -9.11
C ALA A 46 8.56 -8.78 -8.23
N ALA A 47 8.56 -9.77 -7.34
CA ALA A 47 9.74 -10.15 -6.57
C ALA A 47 10.37 -11.39 -7.22
N LEU A 48 11.61 -11.26 -7.65
CA LEU A 48 12.41 -12.31 -8.26
C LEU A 48 13.47 -12.76 -7.25
N PHE A 49 13.60 -14.07 -7.08
CA PHE A 49 14.60 -14.67 -6.20
C PHE A 49 15.58 -15.50 -7.04
N PHE A 50 16.86 -15.43 -6.69
CA PHE A 50 17.94 -16.03 -7.47
C PHE A 50 18.71 -17.04 -6.63
N ALA A 51 19.53 -17.87 -7.30
CA ALA A 51 20.38 -18.84 -6.61
C ALA A 51 21.54 -18.14 -5.85
N PRO A 52 22.11 -18.77 -4.81
CA PRO A 52 23.18 -18.18 -3.99
C PRO A 52 24.45 -17.74 -4.72
N ASP A 53 24.74 -18.35 -5.86
CA ASP A 53 25.90 -18.09 -6.72
C ASP A 53 25.68 -16.92 -7.69
N VAL A 54 24.45 -16.40 -7.79
CA VAL A 54 24.13 -15.28 -8.68
C VAL A 54 24.70 -13.97 -8.14
N VAL A 55 25.48 -13.29 -9.00
CA VAL A 55 25.99 -11.94 -8.75
C VAL A 55 25.46 -11.00 -9.82
N PHE A 56 24.73 -9.95 -9.43
CA PHE A 56 24.29 -8.93 -10.36
C PHE A 56 25.44 -8.02 -10.79
N SER A 57 25.60 -7.84 -12.10
CA SER A 57 26.63 -7.00 -12.73
C SER A 57 26.44 -5.50 -12.51
N PHE A 58 25.24 -5.06 -12.13
CA PHE A 58 24.93 -3.65 -11.92
C PHE A 58 25.23 -3.20 -10.47
N PRO A 59 25.71 -1.96 -10.27
CA PRO A 59 26.24 -1.51 -8.97
C PRO A 59 25.18 -0.95 -8.01
N TRP A 60 23.98 -0.62 -8.49
CA TRP A 60 22.96 0.04 -7.69
C TRP A 60 22.22 -0.95 -6.77
N ALA A 61 21.80 -0.46 -5.59
CA ALA A 61 20.89 -1.18 -4.70
C ALA A 61 19.42 -0.87 -5.02
N ALA A 62 19.13 0.33 -5.55
CA ALA A 62 17.82 0.70 -6.05
C ALA A 62 17.97 1.66 -7.23
N ARG A 63 17.02 1.62 -8.16
CA ARG A 63 17.01 2.45 -9.37
C ARG A 63 15.59 2.83 -9.75
N TYR A 64 15.38 4.12 -10.01
CA TYR A 64 14.18 4.60 -10.70
C TYR A 64 14.38 4.56 -12.21
N VAL A 65 13.31 4.25 -12.94
CA VAL A 65 13.25 4.23 -14.40
C VAL A 65 12.09 5.14 -14.82
N PRO A 66 12.32 6.45 -14.97
CA PRO A 66 11.22 7.40 -15.24
C PRO A 66 10.66 7.27 -16.67
N ASP A 67 11.50 6.92 -17.64
CA ASP A 67 11.15 6.94 -19.08
C ASP A 67 10.63 5.59 -19.61
N ASN A 68 10.22 4.67 -18.72
CA ASN A 68 9.68 3.36 -19.11
C ASN A 68 8.17 3.28 -18.81
N SER A 69 7.40 2.82 -19.81
CA SER A 69 5.95 2.77 -19.72
C SER A 69 5.45 1.74 -18.71
N CYS A 70 6.19 0.64 -18.49
CA CYS A 70 5.79 -0.46 -17.61
C CYS A 70 6.50 -0.42 -16.26
N ILE A 71 7.84 -0.36 -16.19
CA ILE A 71 8.63 -0.46 -14.95
C ILE A 71 9.02 0.94 -14.46
N ARG A 72 8.71 1.26 -13.20
CA ARG A 72 9.05 2.58 -12.60
C ARG A 72 10.22 2.52 -11.64
N TYR A 73 10.38 1.39 -10.94
CA TYR A 73 11.34 1.24 -9.86
C TYR A 73 11.83 -0.20 -9.76
N MET A 74 13.12 -0.37 -9.46
CA MET A 74 13.75 -1.66 -9.17
C MET A 74 14.62 -1.55 -7.92
N ALA A 75 14.71 -2.64 -7.15
CA ALA A 75 15.57 -2.71 -5.97
C ALA A 75 16.17 -4.10 -5.80
N VAL A 76 17.49 -4.14 -5.61
CA VAL A 76 18.19 -5.31 -5.06
C VAL A 76 17.98 -5.28 -3.56
N ASP A 77 17.06 -6.11 -3.12
CA ASP A 77 16.38 -5.97 -1.85
C ASP A 77 17.30 -6.32 -0.65
N ASN A 78 18.15 -7.33 -0.83
CA ASN A 78 19.23 -7.67 0.11
C ASN A 78 20.26 -6.54 0.27
N ARG A 79 20.76 -5.95 -0.84
CA ARG A 79 21.68 -4.80 -0.79
C ARG A 79 21.04 -3.59 -0.13
N LYS A 80 19.80 -3.26 -0.52
CA LYS A 80 19.03 -2.12 0.04
C LYS A 80 18.87 -2.23 1.56
N ARG A 81 18.66 -3.44 2.08
CA ARG A 81 18.51 -3.68 3.52
C ARG A 81 19.82 -3.92 4.25
N ASN A 82 20.95 -3.95 3.55
CA ASN A 82 22.24 -4.35 4.10
C ASN A 82 22.18 -5.74 4.76
N THR A 83 21.53 -6.70 4.08
CA THR A 83 21.34 -8.09 4.58
C THR A 83 22.00 -9.12 3.66
N ASP A 84 23.09 -8.75 2.98
CA ASP A 84 23.89 -9.68 2.20
C ASP A 84 24.55 -10.69 3.13
N ALA A 85 24.32 -11.99 2.87
CA ALA A 85 24.82 -13.06 3.71
C ALA A 85 25.26 -14.25 2.84
N PRO A 86 26.36 -14.95 3.20
CA PRO A 86 26.79 -16.15 2.49
C PRO A 86 25.67 -17.21 2.41
N GLY A 87 25.58 -17.89 1.27
CA GLY A 87 24.59 -18.95 1.06
C GLY A 87 23.15 -18.46 0.80
N ARG A 88 22.90 -17.14 0.75
CA ARG A 88 21.61 -16.57 0.34
C ARG A 88 21.75 -15.91 -1.03
N GLY A 89 20.91 -16.32 -1.97
CA GLY A 89 20.82 -15.65 -3.27
C GLY A 89 20.21 -14.26 -3.17
N PRO A 90 20.54 -13.36 -4.10
CA PRO A 90 19.97 -12.03 -4.12
C PRO A 90 18.48 -12.07 -4.47
N SER A 91 17.78 -10.99 -4.16
CA SER A 91 16.40 -10.77 -4.60
C SER A 91 16.26 -9.42 -5.29
N LEU A 92 15.51 -9.39 -6.40
CA LEU A 92 15.19 -8.19 -7.16
C LEU A 92 13.69 -7.92 -7.07
N VAL A 93 13.33 -6.75 -6.58
CA VAL A 93 11.94 -6.27 -6.55
C VAL A 93 11.75 -5.26 -7.66
N VAL A 94 10.70 -5.43 -8.46
CA VAL A 94 10.34 -4.56 -9.58
C VAL A 94 8.94 -4.03 -9.34
N HIS A 95 8.76 -2.72 -9.42
CA HIS A 95 7.45 -2.05 -9.31
C HIS A 95 7.09 -1.40 -10.65
N THR A 96 5.85 -1.59 -11.07
CA THR A 96 5.35 -0.97 -12.29
C THR A 96 5.05 0.52 -12.11
N SER A 97 4.91 1.22 -13.23
CA SER A 97 4.34 2.55 -13.31
C SER A 97 2.86 2.53 -12.90
N VAL A 98 2.33 3.71 -12.53
CA VAL A 98 0.89 3.87 -12.26
C VAL A 98 0.06 3.67 -13.53
N PRO A 99 0.42 4.30 -14.69
CA PRO A 99 -0.36 4.10 -15.92
C PRO A 99 -0.49 2.62 -16.31
N PHE A 100 0.61 1.86 -16.27
CA PHE A 100 0.58 0.42 -16.55
C PHE A 100 -0.30 -0.36 -15.56
N GLY A 101 -0.20 -0.03 -14.27
CA GLY A 101 -1.00 -0.67 -13.24
C GLY A 101 -2.50 -0.44 -13.39
N LEU A 102 -2.90 0.76 -13.82
CA LEU A 102 -4.30 1.09 -14.12
C LEU A 102 -4.80 0.40 -15.39
N GLU A 103 -3.99 0.40 -16.45
CA GLU A 103 -4.31 -0.27 -17.72
C GLU A 103 -4.59 -1.78 -17.52
N HIS A 104 -3.87 -2.42 -16.60
CA HIS A 104 -3.94 -3.86 -16.36
C HIS A 104 -4.75 -4.24 -15.11
N LEU A 105 -5.47 -3.30 -14.50
CA LEU A 105 -6.06 -3.46 -13.16
C LEU A 105 -7.00 -4.67 -13.02
N GLU A 106 -7.85 -4.87 -14.02
CA GLU A 106 -8.86 -5.93 -14.03
C GLU A 106 -8.30 -7.28 -14.50
N ARG A 107 -7.04 -7.33 -14.93
CA ARG A 107 -6.38 -8.59 -15.31
C ARG A 107 -5.84 -9.32 -14.08
N ASP A 108 -5.75 -10.64 -14.20
CA ASP A 108 -5.10 -11.46 -13.18
C ASP A 108 -3.58 -11.24 -13.21
N LYS A 109 -2.96 -11.29 -12.03
CA LYS A 109 -1.54 -10.99 -11.89
C LYS A 109 -0.67 -12.03 -12.61
N GLU A 110 -1.17 -13.26 -12.74
CA GLU A 110 -0.57 -14.35 -13.49
C GLU A 110 -0.45 -14.02 -14.99
N ASP A 111 -1.45 -13.31 -15.56
CA ASP A 111 -1.43 -12.87 -16.96
C ASP A 111 -0.56 -11.63 -17.20
N VAL A 112 -0.42 -10.79 -16.17
CA VAL A 112 0.36 -9.55 -16.24
C VAL A 112 1.85 -9.81 -15.97
N GLN A 113 2.18 -10.81 -15.16
CA GLN A 113 3.56 -11.15 -14.80
C GLN A 113 4.47 -11.35 -16.03
N PRO A 114 4.10 -12.12 -17.08
CA PRO A 114 4.93 -12.28 -18.27
C PRO A 114 5.26 -10.97 -18.98
N ILE A 115 4.33 -10.00 -18.97
CA ILE A 115 4.50 -8.68 -19.60
C ILE A 115 5.56 -7.87 -18.85
N ILE A 116 5.48 -7.86 -17.52
CA ILE A 116 6.47 -7.21 -16.65
C ILE A 116 7.86 -7.83 -16.85
N LEU A 117 7.94 -9.17 -16.93
CA LEU A 117 9.20 -9.89 -17.11
C LEU A 117 9.80 -9.66 -18.49
N LEU A 118 8.98 -9.56 -19.53
CA LEU A 118 9.44 -9.20 -20.88
C LEU A 118 10.09 -7.82 -20.89
N GLU A 119 9.46 -6.83 -20.26
CA GLU A 119 10.03 -5.48 -20.17
C GLU A 119 11.30 -5.45 -19.31
N LEU A 120 11.31 -6.19 -18.20
CA LEU A 120 12.49 -6.30 -17.34
C LEU A 120 13.70 -6.84 -18.11
N ARG A 121 13.50 -7.86 -18.96
CA ARG A 121 14.56 -8.41 -19.82
C ARG A 121 15.10 -7.40 -20.84
N LYS A 122 14.29 -6.46 -21.32
CA LYS A 122 14.79 -5.37 -22.18
C LYS A 122 15.67 -4.39 -21.40
N LEU A 123 15.29 -4.08 -20.16
CA LEU A 123 16.05 -3.16 -19.30
C LEU A 123 17.34 -3.78 -18.75
N LEU A 124 17.32 -5.08 -18.49
CA LEU A 124 18.41 -5.87 -17.93
C LEU A 124 18.59 -7.15 -18.75
N PRO A 125 19.20 -7.08 -19.95
CA PRO A 125 19.33 -8.23 -20.85
C PRO A 125 20.18 -9.37 -20.26
N ASP A 126 21.17 -9.03 -19.44
CA ASP A 126 22.06 -9.99 -18.79
C ASP A 126 21.53 -10.48 -17.43
N LEU A 127 20.27 -10.20 -17.09
CA LEU A 127 19.68 -10.65 -15.84
C LEU A 127 19.57 -12.18 -15.85
N PRO A 128 20.16 -12.89 -14.87
CA PRO A 128 20.08 -14.35 -14.79
C PRO A 128 18.63 -14.85 -14.67
N GLN A 129 18.42 -16.14 -14.89
CA GLN A 129 17.10 -16.73 -14.67
C GLN A 129 16.80 -16.82 -13.16
N PRO A 130 15.68 -16.25 -12.66
CA PRO A 130 15.28 -16.43 -11.27
C PRO A 130 14.84 -17.88 -11.00
N ILE A 131 15.08 -18.36 -9.78
CA ILE A 131 14.62 -19.67 -9.28
C ILE A 131 13.15 -19.63 -8.85
N SER A 132 12.65 -18.46 -8.48
CA SER A 132 11.23 -18.25 -8.19
C SER A 132 10.84 -16.80 -8.39
N ILE A 133 9.56 -16.59 -8.68
CA ILE A 133 8.97 -15.27 -8.92
C ILE A 133 7.66 -15.20 -8.15
N LYS A 134 7.44 -14.09 -7.46
CA LYS A 134 6.17 -13.76 -6.81
C LYS A 134 5.66 -12.44 -7.35
N CYS A 135 4.52 -12.48 -8.06
CA CYS A 135 3.81 -11.28 -8.46
C CYS A 135 2.73 -10.90 -7.43
N GLN A 136 2.54 -9.58 -7.27
CA GLN A 136 1.53 -8.98 -6.41
C GLN A 136 0.84 -7.84 -7.15
N LYS A 137 -0.50 -7.87 -7.17
CA LYS A 137 -1.35 -6.78 -7.64
C LYS A 137 -1.75 -5.90 -6.46
N TRP A 138 -1.48 -4.61 -6.54
CA TRP A 138 -1.92 -3.60 -5.58
C TRP A 138 -2.99 -2.75 -6.25
N ARG A 139 -4.26 -3.16 -6.11
CA ARG A 139 -5.41 -2.40 -6.64
C ARG A 139 -5.45 -1.00 -6.04
N TYR A 140 -5.25 -0.91 -4.73
CA TYR A 140 -5.16 0.34 -3.98
C TYR A 140 -3.73 0.46 -3.44
N SER A 141 -2.83 1.08 -4.24
CA SER A 141 -1.40 1.12 -3.93
C SER A 141 -0.99 2.38 -3.17
N GLN A 142 -1.39 3.56 -3.64
CA GLN A 142 -1.16 4.85 -2.99
C GLN A 142 -2.33 5.78 -3.28
N VAL A 143 -2.81 6.49 -2.27
CA VAL A 143 -3.80 7.56 -2.39
C VAL A 143 -3.24 8.64 -3.30
N LEU A 144 -4.03 9.02 -4.31
CA LEU A 144 -3.78 10.16 -5.20
C LEU A 144 -4.59 11.37 -4.72
N THR A 145 -5.83 11.11 -4.29
CA THR A 145 -6.74 12.11 -3.75
C THR A 145 -7.25 11.60 -2.42
N SER A 146 -6.85 12.24 -1.32
CA SER A 146 -7.32 11.93 0.03
C SER A 146 -8.63 12.65 0.34
N VAL A 147 -9.29 12.26 1.44
CA VAL A 147 -10.48 12.95 1.93
C VAL A 147 -10.16 14.41 2.22
N LEU A 148 -10.91 15.31 1.58
CA LEU A 148 -10.66 16.74 1.65
C LEU A 148 -10.78 17.27 3.08
N ARG A 149 -9.78 18.04 3.53
CA ARG A 149 -9.73 18.71 4.84
C ARG A 149 -9.93 17.77 6.04
N CYS A 150 -9.49 16.52 5.91
CA CYS A 150 -9.60 15.52 6.95
C CYS A 150 -8.42 15.58 7.96
N PRO A 151 -8.65 15.51 9.28
CA PRO A 151 -7.60 15.56 10.31
C PRO A 151 -6.84 14.23 10.52
N GLY A 152 -6.92 13.29 9.58
CA GLY A 152 -6.38 11.93 9.74
C GLY A 152 -7.40 10.86 10.14
N HIS A 153 -8.68 11.19 10.33
CA HIS A 153 -9.74 10.21 10.60
C HIS A 153 -11.12 10.76 10.19
N MET A 154 -12.11 9.87 10.11
CA MET A 154 -13.52 10.23 9.97
C MET A 154 -14.37 9.48 11.00
N THR A 155 -15.00 10.19 11.92
CA THR A 155 -15.97 9.61 12.87
C THR A 155 -17.28 9.33 12.14
N ILE A 156 -17.71 8.08 12.14
CA ILE A 156 -18.95 7.62 11.52
C ILE A 156 -20.08 7.57 12.53
N LEU A 157 -19.80 7.08 13.75
CA LEU A 157 -20.72 7.06 14.88
C LEU A 157 -20.00 7.50 16.14
N ASP A 158 -20.70 8.24 16.99
CA ASP A 158 -20.18 8.64 18.30
C ASP A 158 -20.40 7.56 19.36
N GLN A 159 -21.55 6.86 19.33
CA GLN A 159 -21.93 5.83 20.30
C GLN A 159 -22.75 4.69 19.66
N PRO A 160 -22.26 3.43 19.70
CA PRO A 160 -20.88 3.07 20.03
C PRO A 160 -19.90 3.72 19.03
N PRO A 161 -18.70 4.13 19.46
CA PRO A 161 -17.79 4.86 18.59
C PRO A 161 -17.35 4.00 17.40
N LEU A 162 -17.51 4.55 16.18
CA LEU A 162 -17.02 3.98 14.93
C LEU A 162 -16.22 5.05 14.18
N ILE A 163 -14.92 4.82 14.00
CA ILE A 163 -13.99 5.81 13.43
C ILE A 163 -13.19 5.14 12.32
N CYS A 164 -13.12 5.80 11.15
CA CYS A 164 -12.28 5.39 10.04
C CYS A 164 -10.90 6.06 10.14
N GLY A 165 -9.84 5.31 9.85
CA GLY A 165 -8.49 5.81 9.67
C GLY A 165 -7.79 5.11 8.51
N GLY A 166 -6.55 5.51 8.22
CA GLY A 166 -5.75 5.06 7.10
C GLY A 166 -5.25 6.21 6.23
N ASP A 167 -4.50 5.85 5.19
CA ASP A 167 -3.85 6.81 4.29
C ASP A 167 -4.83 7.65 3.46
N ALA A 168 -6.06 7.16 3.23
CA ALA A 168 -7.16 7.95 2.65
C ALA A 168 -7.44 9.25 3.40
N PHE A 169 -7.15 9.28 4.70
CA PHE A 169 -7.45 10.40 5.58
C PHE A 169 -6.22 11.26 5.86
N SER A 170 -5.05 10.89 5.32
CA SER A 170 -3.77 11.59 5.43
C SER A 170 -3.03 11.52 4.09
N HIS A 171 -2.02 10.65 3.97
CA HIS A 171 -1.21 10.44 2.77
C HIS A 171 -0.48 9.08 2.81
N SER A 172 -0.17 8.49 1.64
CA SER A 172 0.39 7.12 1.54
C SER A 172 1.90 7.03 1.76
N ASN A 173 2.41 7.55 2.87
CA ASN A 173 3.75 7.28 3.40
C ASN A 173 3.66 6.59 4.78
N PHE A 174 4.80 6.31 5.43
CA PHE A 174 4.77 5.70 6.77
C PHE A 174 4.19 6.67 7.80
N ASP A 175 4.66 7.92 7.78
CA ASP A 175 4.27 8.96 8.73
C ASP A 175 2.77 9.29 8.63
N GLY A 176 2.20 9.40 7.43
CA GLY A 176 0.78 9.62 7.22
C GLY A 176 -0.09 8.52 7.84
N CYS A 177 0.34 7.26 7.78
CA CYS A 177 -0.35 6.18 8.49
C CYS A 177 -0.25 6.35 10.02
N VAL A 178 0.90 6.76 10.53
CA VAL A 178 1.11 7.03 11.97
C VAL A 178 0.25 8.21 12.42
N GLU A 179 0.24 9.31 11.68
CA GLU A 179 -0.58 10.50 11.93
C GLU A 179 -2.06 10.14 11.99
N SER A 180 -2.55 9.37 11.01
CA SER A 180 -3.93 8.90 11.00
C SER A 180 -4.24 8.03 12.21
N ALA A 181 -3.37 7.07 12.55
CA ALA A 181 -3.57 6.21 13.71
C ALA A 181 -3.62 7.01 15.03
N LEU A 182 -2.72 7.97 15.21
CA LEU A 182 -2.72 8.86 16.38
C LEU A 182 -3.99 9.71 16.45
N SER A 183 -4.51 10.14 15.29
CA SER A 183 -5.75 10.90 15.19
C SER A 183 -6.96 10.06 15.62
N VAL A 184 -7.06 8.81 15.15
CA VAL A 184 -8.11 7.85 15.57
C VAL A 184 -8.06 7.59 17.07
N VAL A 185 -6.88 7.27 17.61
CA VAL A 185 -6.70 6.97 19.05
C VAL A 185 -7.11 8.14 19.92
N ARG A 186 -6.79 9.38 19.51
CA ARG A 186 -7.17 10.59 20.24
C ARG A 186 -8.69 10.70 20.38
N VAL A 187 -9.43 10.55 19.28
CA VAL A 187 -10.90 10.66 19.30
C VAL A 187 -11.52 9.51 20.08
N LEU A 188 -11.05 8.28 19.86
CA LEU A 188 -11.56 7.12 20.60
C LEU A 188 -11.38 7.27 22.11
N THR A 189 -10.21 7.75 22.55
CA THR A 189 -9.93 7.98 23.99
C THR A 189 -10.88 9.03 24.56
N THR A 190 -11.14 10.13 23.83
CA THR A 190 -12.11 11.15 24.27
C THR A 190 -13.53 10.58 24.38
N SER A 191 -13.97 9.76 23.42
CA SER A 191 -15.32 9.17 23.42
C SER A 191 -15.56 8.12 24.52
N LEU A 192 -14.49 7.54 25.07
CA LEU A 192 -14.55 6.49 26.11
C LEU A 192 -14.31 7.02 27.53
N THR A 193 -13.89 8.28 27.68
CA THR A 193 -13.67 8.86 29.00
C THR A 193 -14.98 9.49 29.49
N PRO A 194 -15.56 9.06 30.64
CA PRO A 194 -16.73 9.73 31.20
C PRO A 194 -16.40 11.19 31.47
N THR A 195 -17.25 12.11 31.00
CA THR A 195 -17.19 13.51 31.44
C THR A 195 -17.39 13.51 32.95
N ALA A 196 -16.35 13.88 33.71
CA ALA A 196 -16.52 14.15 35.13
C ALA A 196 -17.49 15.33 35.26
N ASP A 197 -18.72 15.05 35.67
CA ASP A 197 -19.65 16.08 36.13
C ASP A 197 -18.99 16.77 37.32
N VAL A 198 -18.42 17.95 37.07
CA VAL A 198 -18.09 18.90 38.13
C VAL A 198 -19.40 19.57 38.51
N SER A 199 -20.20 18.87 39.31
CA SER A 199 -21.26 19.51 40.09
C SER A 199 -20.58 20.42 41.12
N LEU A 200 -20.50 21.71 40.78
CA LEU A 200 -20.32 22.80 41.74
C LEU A 200 -21.49 22.71 42.73
N ASN A 201 -21.21 22.30 43.96
CA ASN A 201 -22.08 22.57 45.09
C ASN A 201 -21.66 23.92 45.67
N ASP A 202 -22.56 24.88 45.53
CA ASP A 202 -22.61 26.14 46.27
C ASP A 202 -22.72 25.89 47.80
#